data_AF-A0A7S4M2B7-F1
#
_entry.id   AF-A0A7S4M2B7-F1
#
_cell.length_a   1.000
_cell.length_b   1.000
_cell.length_c   1.000
_cell.angle_alpha   90.00
_cell.angle_beta   90.00
_cell.angle_gamma   90.00
#
_symmetry.space_group_name_H-M   'P 1'
#
loop_
_entity.id
_entity.type
_entity.pdbx_description
1 polymer ?
#
loop_
_entity_poly.entity_id
_entity_poly.type
_entity_poly.pdbx_seq_one_letter_code
_entity_poly.pdbx_strand_id
1 'polypeptide(L)'
;FVPTTCWKLLQALAQAVPEHQLTLADFSWLPPQPGGAVNAPVVQSQRGGMARDHNGDVYAAAAAGGECDILFATHFDSLERLCVAAGHSNVQTLSTASFMTMHATVAATGTRCGYNPLLEDFANTSILTTGGETVQWEGERPPDLLY
;
A
#
# COMPACT_ATOMS: atom_id res chain seq x y z
N PHE A 1 12.65 -10.00 4.48
CA PHE A 1 11.51 -9.69 5.37
C PHE A 1 10.40 -10.69 5.10
N VAL A 2 9.71 -11.20 6.13
CA VAL A 2 8.54 -12.09 5.98
C VAL A 2 7.40 -11.45 6.77
N PRO A 3 6.29 -11.01 6.12
CA PRO A 3 5.22 -10.29 6.81
C PRO A 3 4.31 -11.27 7.58
N THR A 4 4.81 -11.75 8.72
CA THR A 4 4.18 -12.80 9.53
C THR A 4 2.80 -12.40 10.06
N THR A 5 2.57 -11.13 10.37
CA THR A 5 1.25 -10.63 10.78
C THR A 5 0.24 -10.68 9.64
N CYS A 6 0.64 -10.27 8.42
CA CYS A 6 -0.21 -10.39 7.23
C CYS A 6 -0.59 -11.85 6.97
N TRP A 7 0.37 -12.77 7.10
CA TRP A 7 0.10 -14.21 6.96
C TRP A 7 -0.93 -14.71 7.98
N LYS A 8 -0.78 -14.35 9.26
CA LYS A 8 -1.76 -14.71 10.31
C LYS A 8 -3.15 -14.17 9.99
N LEU A 9 -3.25 -12.94 9.47
CA LEU A 9 -4.52 -12.35 9.05
C LEU A 9 -5.14 -13.14 7.89
N LEU A 10 -4.36 -13.45 6.84
CA LEU A 10 -4.84 -14.24 5.70
C LEU A 10 -5.33 -15.62 6.13
N GLN A 11 -4.62 -16.29 7.05
CA GLN A 11 -5.07 -17.57 7.61
C GLN A 11 -6.38 -17.44 8.38
N ALA A 12 -6.53 -16.39 9.19
CA ALA A 12 -7.76 -16.13 9.93
C ALA A 12 -8.95 -15.85 8.99
N LEU A 13 -8.73 -15.07 7.93
CA LEU A 13 -9.75 -14.79 6.92
C LEU A 13 -10.15 -16.06 6.16
N ALA A 14 -9.19 -16.88 5.74
CA ALA A 14 -9.48 -18.15 5.06
C ALA A 14 -10.30 -19.11 5.94
N GLN A 15 -10.08 -19.10 7.25
CA GLN A 15 -10.86 -19.90 8.20
C GLN A 15 -12.26 -19.34 8.45
N ALA A 16 -12.38 -18.01 8.59
CA ALA A 16 -13.63 -17.35 8.96
C ALA A 16 -14.58 -17.17 7.77
N VAL A 17 -14.04 -16.90 6.58
CA VAL A 17 -14.80 -16.62 5.36
C VAL A 17 -14.16 -17.38 4.19
N PRO A 18 -14.53 -18.66 3.97
CA PRO A 18 -14.07 -19.42 2.82
C PRO A 18 -14.43 -18.72 1.49
N GLU A 19 -13.58 -18.87 0.47
CA GLU A 19 -13.80 -18.33 -0.89
C GLU A 19 -13.93 -16.79 -0.98
N HIS A 20 -13.47 -16.06 0.03
CA HIS A 20 -13.45 -14.60 -0.01
C HIS A 20 -12.52 -14.06 -1.09
N GLN A 21 -12.88 -12.88 -1.60
CA GLN A 21 -12.02 -12.05 -2.44
C GLN A 21 -11.47 -10.89 -1.63
N LEU A 22 -10.25 -10.48 -1.95
CA LEU A 22 -9.54 -9.40 -1.29
C LEU A 22 -9.34 -8.25 -2.26
N THR A 23 -9.45 -7.04 -1.73
CA THR A 23 -8.96 -5.79 -2.33
C THR A 23 -8.23 -5.06 -1.23
N LEU A 24 -6.90 -5.04 -1.32
CA LEU A 24 -5.99 -4.49 -0.31
C LEU A 24 -5.28 -3.29 -0.92
N ALA A 25 -5.39 -2.13 -0.28
CA ALA A 25 -4.73 -0.89 -0.72
C ALA A 25 -3.80 -0.40 0.37
N ASP A 26 -2.57 -0.06 0.01
CA ASP A 26 -1.58 0.47 0.95
C ASP A 26 -0.44 1.20 0.22
N PHE A 27 0.43 1.87 0.98
CA PHE A 27 1.67 2.45 0.47
C PHE A 27 2.59 1.36 -0.05
N SER A 28 2.96 1.42 -1.33
CA SER A 28 4.02 0.60 -1.93
C SER A 28 5.38 1.28 -1.82
N TRP A 29 5.40 2.58 -1.50
CA TRP A 29 6.60 3.36 -1.32
C TRP A 29 6.42 4.43 -0.23
N LEU A 30 7.46 4.64 0.55
CA LEU A 30 7.58 5.73 1.52
C LEU A 30 8.91 6.47 1.31
N PRO A 31 8.99 7.77 1.63
CA PRO A 31 10.23 8.53 1.48
C PRO A 31 11.41 7.94 2.28
N PRO A 32 12.63 7.96 1.72
CA PRO A 32 13.83 7.60 2.47
C PRO A 32 13.99 8.43 3.72
N GLN A 33 14.39 7.77 4.81
CA GLN A 33 14.63 8.45 6.09
C GLN A 33 16.09 8.91 6.19
N PRO A 34 16.39 10.03 6.88
CA PRO A 34 17.74 10.61 6.94
C PRO A 34 18.85 9.66 7.40
N GLY A 35 18.51 8.60 8.14
CA GLY A 35 19.47 7.58 8.57
C GLY A 35 20.00 6.67 7.45
N GLY A 36 19.47 6.75 6.23
CA GLY A 36 19.91 5.95 5.08
C GLY A 36 19.62 4.45 5.21
N ALA A 37 18.89 4.03 6.24
CA ALA A 37 18.51 2.65 6.46
C ALA A 37 17.46 2.21 5.42
N VAL A 38 17.71 1.05 4.81
CA VAL A 38 16.78 0.43 3.85
C VAL A 38 15.52 -0.03 4.59
N ASN A 39 14.34 0.31 4.04
CA ASN A 39 13.02 0.03 4.66
C ASN A 39 12.81 0.67 6.04
N ALA A 40 13.48 1.80 6.32
CA ALA A 40 13.19 2.59 7.51
C ALA A 40 11.71 3.04 7.51
N PRO A 41 11.01 2.99 8.66
CA PRO A 41 9.63 3.45 8.74
C PRO A 41 9.55 4.97 8.64
N VAL A 42 8.42 5.46 8.14
CA VAL A 42 8.00 6.84 8.42
C VAL A 42 7.40 6.85 9.82
N VAL A 43 7.86 7.78 10.66
CA VAL A 43 7.35 7.96 12.01
C VAL A 43 6.76 9.36 12.08
N GLN A 44 5.45 9.47 12.26
CA GLN A 44 4.76 10.76 12.25
C GLN A 44 3.83 10.91 13.44
N SER A 45 3.61 12.14 13.88
CA SER A 45 2.59 12.48 14.87
C SER A 45 1.69 13.57 14.33
N GLN A 46 0.42 13.56 14.72
CA GLN A 46 -0.51 14.65 14.44
C GLN A 46 -0.96 15.29 15.75
N ARG A 47 -0.66 16.58 15.92
CA ARG A 47 -1.11 17.34 17.10
C ARG A 47 -1.66 18.68 16.66
N GLY A 48 -2.92 18.97 17.03
CA GLY A 48 -3.57 20.23 16.68
C GLY A 48 -3.73 20.46 15.17
N GLY A 49 -3.88 19.39 14.38
CA GLY A 49 -3.99 19.46 12.92
C GLY A 49 -2.65 19.61 12.19
N MET A 50 -1.54 19.73 12.91
CA MET A 50 -0.20 19.77 12.31
C MET A 50 0.43 18.37 12.34
N ALA A 51 0.82 17.88 11.17
CA ALA A 51 1.64 16.69 11.03
C ALA A 51 3.11 17.04 11.27
N ARG A 52 3.80 16.19 12.02
CA ARG A 52 5.25 16.26 12.24
C ARG A 52 5.85 14.91 11.93
N ASP A 53 6.80 14.90 10.99
CA ASP A 53 7.68 13.77 10.74
C ASP A 53 8.81 13.76 11.78
N HIS A 54 9.09 12.58 12.33
CA HIS A 54 10.17 12.32 13.28
C HIS A 54 11.38 11.67 12.59
N ASN A 55 11.46 11.72 11.26
CA ASN A 55 12.62 11.30 10.46
C ASN A 55 13.02 9.83 10.72
N GLY A 56 12.02 8.97 10.93
CA GLY A 56 12.21 7.55 11.19
C GLY A 56 12.68 7.21 12.61
N ASP A 57 12.67 8.18 13.54
CA ASP A 57 13.03 7.94 14.94
C ASP A 57 11.92 7.18 15.69
N VAL A 58 12.04 5.85 15.69
CA VAL A 58 11.13 4.96 16.42
C VAL A 58 11.20 5.13 17.94
N TYR A 59 12.28 5.68 18.48
CA TYR A 59 12.37 5.96 19.92
C TYR A 59 11.59 7.20 20.29
N ALA A 60 11.50 8.19 19.40
CA ALA A 60 10.58 9.32 19.56
C ALA A 60 9.12 8.83 19.68
N ALA A 61 8.72 7.85 18.86
CA ALA A 61 7.40 7.23 18.97
C ALA A 61 7.17 6.53 20.32
N ALA A 62 8.15 5.78 20.81
CA ALA A 62 8.08 5.11 22.11
C ALA A 62 7.99 6.11 23.27
N ALA A 63 8.77 7.19 23.22
CA ALA A 63 8.77 8.26 24.22
C ALA A 63 7.45 9.06 24.23
N ALA A 64 6.78 9.16 23.07
CA ALA A 64 5.50 9.85 22.92
C ALA A 64 4.29 9.01 23.36
N GLY A 65 4.48 7.82 23.95
CA GLY A 65 3.38 7.06 24.56
C GLY A 65 2.32 6.56 23.57
N GLY A 66 2.67 6.36 22.30
CA GLY A 66 1.74 5.92 21.25
C GLY A 66 1.04 7.04 20.50
N GLU A 67 1.44 8.30 20.70
CA GLU A 67 0.95 9.45 19.91
C GLU A 67 1.53 9.52 18.48
N CYS A 68 2.40 8.58 18.11
CA CYS A 68 3.01 8.51 16.79
C CYS A 68 2.53 7.30 16.00
N ASP A 69 2.21 7.52 14.73
CA ASP A 69 1.99 6.49 13.73
C ASP A 69 3.35 6.05 13.15
N ILE A 70 3.56 4.73 13.10
CA ILE A 70 4.73 4.10 12.50
C ILE A 70 4.28 3.35 11.26
N LEU A 71 4.74 3.80 10.09
CA LEU A 71 4.33 3.28 8.80
C LEU A 71 5.51 2.60 8.10
N PHE A 72 5.24 1.42 7.54
CA PHE A 72 6.15 0.73 6.63
C PHE A 72 5.46 0.60 5.28
N ALA A 73 6.21 0.75 4.19
CA ALA A 73 5.69 0.43 2.87
C ALA A 73 5.42 -1.07 2.79
N THR A 74 4.27 -1.44 2.22
CA THR A 74 3.93 -2.83 1.95
C THR A 74 4.76 -3.35 0.80
N HIS A 75 5.39 -4.50 1.02
CA HIS A 75 6.13 -5.22 -0.01
C HIS A 75 5.16 -6.13 -0.79
N PHE A 76 4.48 -5.56 -1.78
CA PHE A 76 3.38 -6.21 -2.52
C PHE A 76 3.78 -7.55 -3.15
N ASP A 77 4.99 -7.69 -3.70
CA ASP A 77 5.47 -8.98 -4.22
C ASP A 77 5.46 -10.11 -3.18
N SER A 78 5.71 -9.79 -1.91
CA SER A 78 5.61 -10.78 -0.83
C SER A 78 4.17 -11.05 -0.45
N LEU A 79 3.32 -10.01 -0.46
CA LEU A 79 1.90 -10.15 -0.17
C LEU A 79 1.18 -10.99 -1.22
N GLU A 80 1.49 -10.82 -2.50
CA GLU A 80 0.96 -11.64 -3.60
C GLU A 80 1.27 -13.13 -3.37
N ARG A 81 2.54 -13.44 -3.05
CA ARG A 81 2.97 -14.81 -2.75
C ARG A 81 2.24 -15.39 -1.55
N LEU A 82 1.95 -14.58 -0.54
CA LEU A 82 1.17 -15.02 0.62
C LEU A 82 -0.30 -15.24 0.27
N CYS A 83 -0.91 -14.40 -0.56
CA CYS A 83 -2.28 -14.62 -1.05
C CYS A 83 -2.36 -15.93 -1.84
N VAL A 84 -1.42 -16.19 -2.76
CA VAL A 84 -1.34 -17.46 -3.49
C VAL A 84 -1.16 -18.64 -2.53
N ALA A 85 -0.26 -18.52 -1.54
CA ALA A 85 -0.05 -19.57 -0.53
C ALA A 85 -1.28 -19.79 0.37
N ALA A 86 -2.12 -18.77 0.56
CA ALA A 86 -3.40 -18.87 1.27
C ALA A 86 -4.53 -19.46 0.41
N GLY A 87 -4.27 -19.79 -0.86
CA GLY A 87 -5.22 -20.42 -1.77
C GLY A 87 -6.01 -19.45 -2.66
N HIS A 88 -5.63 -18.17 -2.71
CA HIS A 88 -6.25 -17.22 -3.64
C HIS A 88 -5.75 -17.42 -5.08
N SER A 89 -6.66 -17.24 -6.03
CA SER A 89 -6.39 -17.20 -7.47
C SER A 89 -6.52 -15.78 -8.02
N ASN A 90 -6.03 -15.56 -9.24
CA ASN A 90 -6.07 -14.27 -9.94
C ASN A 90 -5.57 -13.09 -9.08
N VAL A 91 -4.42 -13.32 -8.43
CA VAL A 91 -3.76 -12.32 -7.59
C VAL A 91 -3.01 -11.35 -8.48
N GLN A 92 -3.30 -10.06 -8.36
CA GLN A 92 -2.64 -9.00 -9.12
C GLN A 92 -2.44 -7.76 -8.26
N THR A 93 -1.29 -7.07 -8.45
CA THR A 93 -1.03 -5.75 -7.90
C THR A 93 -0.97 -4.71 -9.02
N LEU A 94 -1.67 -3.61 -8.84
CA LEU A 94 -1.66 -2.44 -9.73
C LEU A 94 -1.27 -1.18 -8.94
N SER A 95 -0.72 -0.18 -9.62
CA SER A 95 -0.69 1.17 -9.03
C SER A 95 -2.12 1.66 -8.82
N THR A 96 -2.34 2.52 -7.83
CA THR A 96 -3.67 3.10 -7.60
C THR A 96 -4.20 3.81 -8.84
N ALA A 97 -3.35 4.55 -9.57
CA ALA A 97 -3.74 5.19 -10.83
C ALA A 97 -4.23 4.19 -11.89
N SER A 98 -3.53 3.06 -12.08
CA SER A 98 -3.94 2.04 -13.05
C SER A 98 -5.24 1.36 -12.63
N PHE A 99 -5.38 1.03 -11.34
CA PHE A 99 -6.62 0.45 -10.81
C PHE A 99 -7.82 1.40 -11.00
N MET A 100 -7.66 2.67 -10.64
CA MET A 100 -8.72 3.68 -10.78
C MET A 100 -9.07 3.96 -12.24
N THR A 101 -8.10 3.94 -13.15
CA THR A 101 -8.35 4.07 -14.59
C THR A 101 -9.24 2.95 -15.12
N MET A 102 -9.08 1.74 -14.58
CA MET A 102 -9.84 0.57 -15.00
C MET A 102 -11.24 0.50 -14.38
N HIS A 103 -11.39 0.97 -13.13
CA HIS A 103 -12.59 0.71 -12.34
C HIS A 103 -13.42 1.95 -11.96
N ALA A 104 -12.87 3.16 -12.08
CA ALA A 104 -13.54 4.40 -11.67
C ALA A 104 -13.94 5.28 -12.86
N THR A 105 -14.90 6.18 -12.63
CA THR A 105 -15.23 7.25 -13.58
C THR A 105 -14.23 8.40 -13.47
N VAL A 106 -13.01 8.20 -13.98
CA VAL A 106 -11.89 9.18 -13.89
C VAL A 106 -12.28 10.58 -14.37
N ALA A 107 -13.13 10.69 -15.40
CA ALA A 107 -13.59 11.98 -15.91
C ALA A 107 -14.37 12.81 -14.87
N ALA A 108 -15.01 12.15 -13.89
CA ALA A 108 -15.76 12.83 -12.83
C ALA A 108 -14.86 13.38 -11.71
N THR A 109 -13.58 12.99 -11.66
CA THR A 109 -12.63 13.44 -10.63
C THR A 109 -11.62 14.45 -11.14
N GLY A 110 -11.61 14.77 -12.44
CA GLY A 110 -10.74 15.77 -13.01
C GLY A 110 -11.05 17.19 -12.51
N THR A 111 -10.02 17.93 -12.12
CA THR A 111 -10.15 19.33 -11.73
C THR A 111 -10.03 20.26 -12.95
N ARG A 112 -10.47 21.51 -12.79
CA ARG A 112 -10.47 22.51 -13.87
C ARG A 112 -9.08 22.83 -14.44
N CYS A 113 -8.01 22.59 -13.67
CA CYS A 113 -6.63 22.81 -14.11
C CYS A 113 -5.99 21.58 -14.79
N GLY A 114 -6.74 20.48 -14.96
CA GLY A 114 -6.25 19.26 -15.60
C GLY A 114 -5.66 18.22 -14.65
N TYR A 115 -5.39 18.60 -13.39
CA TYR A 115 -4.98 17.66 -12.34
C TYR A 115 -6.14 16.76 -11.90
N ASN A 116 -5.87 15.48 -11.65
CA ASN A 116 -6.82 14.50 -11.18
C ASN A 116 -6.36 13.88 -9.85
N PRO A 117 -6.93 14.29 -8.70
CA PRO A 117 -6.52 13.80 -7.37
C PRO A 117 -6.65 12.28 -7.24
N LEU A 118 -7.61 11.65 -7.93
CA LEU A 118 -7.80 10.21 -7.89
C LEU A 118 -6.60 9.44 -8.48
N LEU A 119 -5.93 10.03 -9.48
CA LEU A 119 -4.79 9.42 -10.16
C LEU A 119 -3.45 9.90 -9.61
N GLU A 120 -3.38 11.13 -9.08
CA GLU A 120 -2.10 11.79 -8.80
C GLU A 120 -1.74 11.86 -7.30
N ASP A 121 -2.70 11.96 -6.38
CA ASP A 121 -2.38 12.16 -4.95
C ASP A 121 -1.81 10.92 -4.28
N PHE A 122 -2.18 9.75 -4.77
CA PHE A 122 -1.85 8.47 -4.17
C PHE A 122 -0.83 7.69 -5.02
N ALA A 123 0.06 8.40 -5.71
CA ALA A 123 1.04 7.81 -6.62
C ALA A 123 1.99 6.81 -5.93
N ASN A 124 2.18 6.91 -4.62
CA ASN A 124 2.99 5.99 -3.81
C ASN A 124 2.21 4.83 -3.19
N THR A 125 1.00 4.57 -3.68
CA THR A 125 0.15 3.47 -3.22
C THR A 125 -0.14 2.47 -4.33
N SER A 126 -0.39 1.24 -3.93
CA SER A 126 -0.77 0.14 -4.82
C SER A 126 -1.98 -0.60 -4.27
N ILE A 127 -2.68 -1.29 -5.17
CA ILE A 127 -3.86 -2.07 -4.86
C ILE A 127 -3.62 -3.51 -5.31
N LEU A 128 -3.73 -4.44 -4.38
CA LEU A 128 -3.74 -5.87 -4.64
C LEU A 128 -5.17 -6.38 -4.65
N THR A 129 -5.54 -7.12 -5.68
CA THR A 129 -6.83 -7.82 -5.74
C THR A 129 -6.65 -9.32 -5.89
N THR A 130 -7.61 -10.09 -5.40
CA THR A 130 -7.70 -11.53 -5.63
C THR A 130 -9.08 -11.90 -6.17
N GLY A 131 -9.17 -12.91 -7.03
CA GLY A 131 -10.41 -13.25 -7.70
C GLY A 131 -10.80 -12.23 -8.78
N GLY A 132 -11.92 -12.48 -9.47
CA GLY A 132 -12.29 -11.75 -10.69
C GLY A 132 -11.51 -12.21 -11.92
N GLU A 133 -11.76 -11.60 -13.08
CA GLU A 133 -10.96 -11.85 -14.29
C GLU A 133 -9.60 -11.13 -14.17
N THR A 134 -8.50 -11.83 -14.47
CA THR A 134 -7.19 -11.18 -14.59
C THR A 134 -7.22 -10.23 -15.77
N VAL A 135 -7.07 -8.93 -15.52
CA VAL A 135 -7.03 -7.94 -16.59
C VAL A 135 -5.58 -7.81 -17.06
N GLN A 136 -5.34 -8.17 -18.33
CA GLN A 136 -4.05 -7.93 -18.98
C GLN A 136 -3.87 -6.42 -19.13
N TRP A 137 -2.90 -5.84 -18.42
CA TRP A 137 -2.54 -4.43 -18.58
C TRP A 137 -1.39 -4.31 -19.57
N GLU A 138 -1.60 -3.59 -20.67
CA GLU A 138 -0.65 -3.43 -21.79
C GLU A 138 0.35 -2.25 -21.61
N GLY A 139 0.35 -1.58 -20.45
CA GLY A 139 1.29 -0.49 -20.18
C GLY A 139 2.64 -0.97 -19.63
N GLU A 140 3.65 -0.10 -19.62
CA GLU A 140 4.92 -0.36 -18.95
C GLU A 140 4.76 -0.25 -17.43
N ARG A 141 5.05 -1.32 -16.69
CA ARG A 141 5.10 -1.27 -15.22
C ARG A 141 6.01 -0.09 -14.86
N PRO A 142 5.56 0.91 -14.07
CA PRO A 142 6.45 1.99 -13.67
C PRO A 142 7.70 1.33 -13.08
N PRO A 143 8.90 1.77 -13.49
CA PRO A 143 10.12 1.08 -13.11
C PRO A 143 10.11 0.88 -11.61
N ASP A 144 10.29 -0.37 -11.18
CA ASP A 144 10.52 -0.67 -9.79
C ASP A 144 11.58 0.32 -9.33
N LEU A 145 11.22 1.23 -8.41
CA LEU A 145 12.21 2.06 -7.73
C LEU A 145 13.02 1.08 -6.87
N LEU A 146 13.95 0.39 -7.53
CA LEU A 146 15.01 -0.38 -6.94
C LEU A 146 15.80 0.62 -6.12
N TYR A 147 15.62 0.53 -4.81
CA TYR A 147 16.51 1.12 -3.83
C TYR A 147 17.87 0.45 -3.86
#